data_AF-A0A7C1B6F5-F1
#
_entry.id   AF-A0A7C1B6F5-F1
#
_cell.length_a   1.000
_cell.length_b   1.000
_cell.length_c   1.000
_cell.angle_alpha   90.00
_cell.angle_beta   90.00
_cell.angle_gamma   90.00
#
_symmetry.space_group_name_H-M   'P 1'
#
loop_
_entity.id
_entity.type
_entity.pdbx_description
1 polymer ?
#
loop_
_entity_poly.entity_id
_entity_poly.type
_entity_poly.pdbx_seq_one_letter_code
_entity_poly.pdbx_strand_id
1 'polypeptide(L)'
;MGEVAAMIRVMPEGVDTDLAKLQERLENSLPEGVRVHGFKVEPVAFGIKALMVTVILPDTEGGTDAVEAAFSEVEGVESVQVVEVGLI
;
A
#
# COMPACT_ATOMS: atom_id res chain seq x y z
N MET A 1 15.54 -7.68 -16.11
CA MET A 1 14.20 -7.67 -15.50
C MET A 1 14.11 -6.33 -14.80
N GLY A 2 13.14 -5.50 -15.17
CA GLY A 2 12.97 -4.18 -14.54
C GLY A 2 12.32 -4.32 -13.17
N GLU A 3 12.55 -3.35 -12.30
CA GLU A 3 11.72 -3.14 -11.12
C GLU A 3 10.72 -2.02 -11.45
N VAL A 4 9.53 -2.08 -10.87
CA VAL A 4 8.56 -0.98 -10.86
C VAL A 4 8.41 -0.49 -9.43
N ALA A 5 8.26 0.83 -9.29
CA ALA A 5 7.77 1.45 -8.08
C ALA A 5 6.27 1.74 -8.26
N ALA A 6 5.45 1.24 -7.35
CA ALA A 6 4.03 1.55 -7.30
C ALA A 6 3.69 2.31 -6.01
N MET A 7 3.00 3.44 -6.15
CA MET A 7 2.41 4.16 -5.03
C MET A 7 0.95 3.74 -4.88
N ILE A 8 0.64 3.19 -3.71
CA ILE A 8 -0.68 2.68 -3.37
C ILE A 8 -1.24 3.50 -2.21
N ARG A 9 -2.45 4.02 -2.39
CA ARG A 9 -3.25 4.65 -1.34
C ARG A 9 -4.02 3.58 -0.59
N VAL A 10 -3.78 3.49 0.71
CA VAL A 10 -4.56 2.67 1.63
C VAL A 10 -5.40 3.59 2.50
N MET A 11 -6.72 3.44 2.42
CA MET A 11 -7.66 4.12 3.29
C MET A 11 -7.91 3.23 4.50
N PRO A 12 -7.69 3.73 5.73
CA PRO A 12 -8.06 2.99 6.94
C PRO A 12 -9.58 3.03 7.16
N GLU A 13 -10.13 2.06 7.89
CA GLU A 13 -11.57 1.98 8.25
C GLU A 13 -12.12 3.17 9.05
N GLY A 14 -11.25 4.00 9.63
CA GLY A 14 -11.69 5.16 10.39
C GLY A 14 -10.57 6.05 10.91
N VAL A 15 -10.96 7.11 11.61
CA VAL A 15 -10.03 8.08 12.24
C VAL A 15 -9.28 7.51 13.43
N ASP A 16 -9.82 6.46 14.06
CA ASP A 16 -9.25 5.82 15.25
C ASP A 16 -8.28 4.67 14.90
N THR A 17 -8.11 4.36 13.60
CA THR A 17 -7.19 3.31 13.16
C THR A 17 -5.74 3.69 13.47
N ASP A 18 -5.04 2.80 14.18
CA ASP A 18 -3.61 2.95 14.47
C ASP A 18 -2.78 2.74 13.21
N LEU A 19 -2.38 3.85 12.59
CA LEU A 19 -1.61 3.85 11.34
C LEU A 19 -0.22 3.22 11.48
N ALA A 20 0.36 3.18 12.68
CA ALA A 20 1.66 2.55 12.87
C ALA A 20 1.50 1.02 12.81
N LYS A 21 0.49 0.47 13.49
CA LYS A 21 0.15 -0.94 13.39
C LYS A 21 -0.34 -1.34 12.00
N LEU A 22 -1.03 -0.45 11.30
CA LEU A 22 -1.46 -0.69 9.93
C LEU A 22 -0.26 -0.80 8.99
N GLN A 23 0.75 0.07 9.14
CA GLN A 23 2.01 -0.04 8.40
C GLN A 23 2.67 -1.40 8.61
N GLU A 24 2.84 -1.81 9.87
CA GLU A 24 3.43 -3.12 10.18
C GLU A 24 2.64 -4.28 9.55
N ARG A 25 1.31 -4.24 9.60
CA ARG A 25 0.47 -5.28 8.98
C ARG A 25 0.64 -5.32 7.47
N LEU A 26 0.71 -4.17 6.81
CA LEU A 26 0.91 -4.07 5.37
C LEU A 26 2.30 -4.55 4.94
N GLU A 27 3.34 -4.25 5.71
CA GLU A 27 4.68 -4.80 5.44
C GLU A 27 4.70 -6.32 5.53
N ASN A 28 3.98 -6.89 6.49
CA ASN A 28 3.91 -8.33 6.71
C ASN A 28 2.96 -9.07 5.75
N SER A 29 2.06 -8.37 5.04
CA SER A 29 1.16 -8.98 4.06
C SER A 29 1.74 -9.03 2.66
N LEU A 30 2.92 -8.43 2.42
CA LEU A 30 3.51 -8.37 1.10
C LEU A 30 3.82 -9.77 0.52
N PRO A 31 3.54 -9.99 -0.78
CA PRO A 31 3.92 -11.22 -1.46
C PRO A 31 5.43 -11.32 -1.67
N GLU A 32 5.91 -12.53 -1.96
CA GLU A 32 7.33 -12.78 -2.22
C GLU A 32 7.87 -11.93 -3.38
N GLY A 33 9.06 -11.36 -3.19
CA GLY A 33 9.71 -10.51 -4.20
C GLY A 33 9.23 -9.06 -4.23
N VAL A 34 8.26 -8.68 -3.38
CA VAL A 34 7.83 -7.29 -3.18
C VAL A 34 8.42 -6.75 -1.88
N ARG A 35 8.83 -5.48 -1.90
CA ARG A 35 9.35 -4.79 -0.72
C ARG A 35 8.73 -3.40 -0.57
N VAL A 36 8.49 -2.97 0.65
CA VAL A 36 8.15 -1.57 0.92
C VAL A 36 9.39 -0.70 0.72
N HIS A 37 9.23 0.38 -0.04
CA HIS A 37 10.20 1.45 -0.17
C HIS A 37 9.99 2.55 0.87
N GLY A 38 8.73 2.86 1.20
CA GLY A 38 8.41 3.80 2.25
C GLY A 38 6.92 4.04 2.44
N PHE A 39 6.62 4.71 3.54
CA PHE A 39 5.27 5.14 3.92
C PHE A 39 5.19 6.66 4.01
N LYS A 40 4.05 7.21 3.62
CA LYS A 40 3.71 8.61 3.83
C LYS A 40 2.26 8.73 4.26
N VAL A 41 2.01 9.46 5.32
CA VAL A 41 0.66 9.74 5.80
C VAL A 41 0.17 11.03 5.16
N GLU A 42 -1.00 10.98 4.51
CA GLU A 42 -1.62 12.13 3.87
C GLU A 42 -2.99 12.44 4.48
N PRO A 43 -3.26 13.69 4.90
CA PRO A 43 -4.59 14.07 5.36
C PRO A 43 -5.58 14.07 4.19
N VAL A 44 -6.76 13.49 4.39
CA VAL A 44 -7.82 13.44 3.37
C VAL A 44 -8.91 14.46 3.71
N ALA A 45 -9.74 14.16 4.72
CA ALA A 45 -10.81 15.04 5.19
C ALA A 45 -11.30 14.58 6.57
N PHE A 46 -11.93 15.48 7.34
CA PHE A 46 -12.60 15.14 8.62
C PHE A 46 -11.74 14.34 9.61
N GLY A 47 -10.43 14.60 9.65
CA GLY A 47 -9.48 13.90 10.52
C GLY A 47 -9.01 12.54 10.00
N ILE A 48 -9.60 12.04 8.90
CA ILE A 48 -9.15 10.82 8.22
C ILE A 48 -7.83 11.08 7.53
N LYS A 49 -6.91 10.13 7.68
CA LYS A 49 -5.59 10.14 7.05
C LYS A 49 -5.44 8.89 6.21
N ALA A 50 -5.02 9.05 4.96
CA ALA A 50 -4.63 7.95 4.10
C ALA A 50 -3.17 7.57 4.37
N LEU A 51 -2.86 6.30 4.18
CA LEU A 51 -1.50 5.80 4.16
C LEU A 51 -1.08 5.57 2.71
N MET A 52 -0.16 6.39 2.21
CA MET A 52 0.52 6.15 0.95
C MET A 52 1.64 5.15 1.21
N VAL A 53 1.62 4.03 0.50
CA VAL A 53 2.64 2.99 0.54
C VAL A 53 3.33 2.96 -0.81
N THR A 54 4.64 3.16 -0.83
CA THR A 54 5.44 2.92 -2.04
C THR A 54 6.04 1.53 -1.93
N VAL A 55 5.73 0.67 -2.89
CA VAL A 55 6.29 -0.68 -3.01
C VAL A 55 7.18 -0.79 -4.24
N ILE A 56 8.20 -1.62 -4.15
CA ILE A 56 9.03 -2.03 -5.28
C ILE A 56 8.76 -3.50 -5.55
N LEU A 57 8.41 -3.81 -6.79
CA LEU A 57 8.04 -5.14 -7.25
C LEU A 57 8.64 -5.41 -8.64
N PRO A 58 8.89 -6.67 -9.00
CA PRO A 58 9.37 -7.01 -10.34
C PRO A 58 8.34 -6.64 -11.40
N ASP A 59 8.80 -6.15 -12.54
CA ASP A 59 7.97 -5.87 -13.71
C ASP A 59 7.54 -7.19 -14.37
N THR A 60 6.43 -7.76 -13.87
CA THR A 60 5.85 -9.02 -14.33
C THR A 60 4.38 -8.86 -14.70
N GLU A 61 3.86 -9.85 -15.44
CA GLU A 61 2.45 -9.92 -15.80
C GLU A 61 1.56 -9.89 -14.54
N GLY A 62 0.53 -9.03 -14.54
CA GLY A 62 -0.32 -8.76 -13.37
C GLY A 62 0.08 -7.54 -12.53
N GLY A 63 1.28 -6.97 -12.71
CA GLY A 63 1.66 -5.68 -12.09
C GLY A 63 1.42 -5.65 -10.58
N THR A 64 0.57 -4.73 -10.12
CA THR A 64 0.27 -4.50 -8.70
C THR A 64 -0.85 -5.37 -8.13
N ASP A 65 -1.53 -6.18 -8.94
CA ASP A 65 -2.75 -6.91 -8.55
C ASP A 65 -2.56 -7.74 -7.28
N ALA A 66 -1.43 -8.45 -7.17
CA ALA A 66 -1.11 -9.27 -6.00
C ALA A 66 -0.93 -8.44 -4.71
N VAL A 67 -0.36 -7.24 -4.83
CA VAL A 67 -0.17 -6.33 -3.69
C VAL A 67 -1.50 -5.70 -3.28
N GLU A 68 -2.32 -5.30 -4.26
CA GLU A 68 -3.65 -4.74 -4.01
C GLU A 68 -4.57 -5.74 -3.31
N ALA A 69 -4.58 -7.00 -3.77
CA ALA A 69 -5.30 -8.08 -3.12
C ALA A 69 -4.81 -8.29 -1.68
N ALA A 70 -3.49 -8.41 -1.49
CA ALA A 70 -2.90 -8.63 -0.17
C ALA A 70 -3.21 -7.48 0.81
N PHE A 71 -3.21 -6.23 0.34
CA PHE A 71 -3.55 -5.07 1.17
C PHE A 71 -5.04 -5.01 1.49
N SER A 72 -5.91 -5.41 0.56
CA SER A 72 -7.36 -5.39 0.77
C SER A 72 -7.82 -6.41 1.82
N GLU A 73 -7.02 -7.45 2.09
CA GLU A 73 -7.29 -8.46 3.12
C GLU A 73 -6.73 -8.07 4.51
N VAL A 74 -5.98 -6.97 4.61
CA VAL A 74 -5.41 -6.52 5.89
C VAL A 74 -6.50 -5.89 6.77
N GLU A 75 -6.67 -6.41 7.99
CA GLU A 75 -7.55 -5.81 8.99
C GLU A 75 -7.18 -4.34 9.25
N GLY A 76 -8.17 -3.46 9.21
CA GLY A 76 -7.98 -2.01 9.34
C GLY A 76 -7.94 -1.27 8.01
N VAL A 77 -7.96 -1.98 6.86
CA VAL A 77 -8.06 -1.39 5.52
C VAL A 77 -9.52 -1.34 5.07
N GLU A 78 -9.96 -0.15 4.65
CA GLU A 78 -11.27 0.07 4.02
C GLU A 78 -11.19 -0.06 2.51
N SER A 79 -10.17 0.54 1.90
CA SER A 79 -9.97 0.49 0.46
C SER A 79 -8.51 0.68 0.06
N VAL A 80 -8.18 0.13 -1.10
CA VAL A 80 -6.86 0.20 -1.72
C VAL A 80 -7.01 0.80 -3.11
N GLN A 81 -6.13 1.74 -3.47
CA GLN A 81 -6.14 2.39 -4.77
C GLN A 81 -4.71 2.63 -5.25
N VAL A 82 -4.37 2.16 -6.44
CA VAL A 82 -3.10 2.52 -7.10
C VAL A 82 -3.16 3.97 -7.57
N VAL A 83 -2.17 4.76 -7.16
CA VAL A 83 -2.04 6.18 -7.50
C VAL A 83 -1.11 6.36 -8.70
N GLU A 84 0.03 5.68 -8.67
CA GLU A 84 1.07 5.82 -9.68
C GLU A 84 1.86 4.52 -9.79
N VAL A 85 2.29 4.18 -11.01
CA VAL A 85 3.23 3.09 -11.29
C VAL A 85 4.30 3.63 -12.24
N GLY A 86 5.57 3.42 -11.90
CA GLY A 86 6.70 3.86 -12.71
C GLY A 86 7.81 2.81 -12.74
N LEU A 87 8.47 2.66 -13.89
CA LEU A 87 9.68 1.85 -14.03
C LEU A 87 10.86 2.55 -13.35
N ILE A 88 11.72 1.79 -12.66
CA ILE A 88 12.90 2.30 -11.96
C ILE A 88 14.20 1.64 -12.41
#